data_AF-A0A8J2KEL7-F1
#
_entry.id   AF-A0A8J2KEL7-F1
#
_cell.length_a   1.000
_cell.length_b   1.000
_cell.length_c   1.000
_cell.angle_alpha   90.00
_cell.angle_beta   90.00
_cell.angle_gamma   90.00
#
_symmetry.space_group_name_H-M   'P 1'
#
loop_
_entity.id
_entity.type
_entity.pdbx_description
1 polymer ?
#
loop_
_entity_poly.entity_id
_entity_poly.type
_entity_poly.pdbx_seq_one_letter_code
_entity_poly.pdbx_strand_id
1 'polypeptide(L)'
;MDTKQRIVYFVLVAFLILYSASPANGNSAKRCTNCTCPRNIWRVCSTDGRMYSNSCLLDCDRICDPIGADPTFIAAKFMNSFRGARIE
;
A
#
# COMPACT_ATOMS: atom_id res chain seq x y z
N MET A 1 -38.77 14.10 24.10
CA MET A 1 -38.27 13.21 23.03
C MET A 1 -39.37 12.22 22.70
N ASP A 2 -40.18 12.53 21.68
CA ASP A 2 -41.27 11.66 21.24
C ASP A 2 -40.76 10.29 20.81
N THR A 3 -41.59 9.26 21.00
CA THR A 3 -41.28 7.87 20.60
C THR A 3 -40.87 7.78 19.13
N LYS A 4 -41.46 8.61 18.27
CA LYS A 4 -41.09 8.74 16.85
C LYS A 4 -39.66 9.26 16.67
N GLN A 5 -39.27 10.28 17.44
CA GLN A 5 -37.93 10.87 17.39
C GLN A 5 -36.86 9.89 17.89
N ARG A 6 -37.20 9.05 18.88
CA ARG A 6 -36.33 7.97 19.35
C ARG A 6 -36.09 6.92 18.27
N ILE A 7 -37.16 6.50 17.57
CA ILE A 7 -37.06 5.53 16.46
C ILE A 7 -36.18 6.08 15.34
N VAL A 8 -36.40 7.34 14.93
CA VAL A 8 -35.59 8.00 13.89
C VAL A 8 -34.12 8.08 14.31
N TYR A 9 -33.85 8.45 15.57
CA TYR A 9 -32.49 8.49 16.10
C TYR A 9 -31.81 7.12 16.08
N PHE A 10 -32.49 6.05 16.51
CA PHE A 10 -31.95 4.69 16.48
C PHE A 10 -31.61 4.22 15.06
N VAL A 11 -32.48 4.51 14.08
CA VAL A 11 -32.24 4.14 12.67
C VAL A 11 -31.04 4.88 12.10
N LEU A 12 -30.90 6.18 12.37
CA LEU A 12 -29.76 6.99 11.91
C LEU A 12 -28.44 6.51 12.52
N VAL A 13 -28.42 6.25 13.83
CA VAL A 13 -27.23 5.74 14.51
C VAL A 13 -26.84 4.36 13.99
N ALA A 14 -27.80 3.46 13.77
CA ALA A 14 -27.53 2.14 13.20
C ALA A 14 -26.94 2.24 11.78
N PHE A 15 -27.47 3.12 10.93
CA PHE A 15 -26.98 3.31 9.57
C PHE A 15 -25.53 3.87 9.55
N LEU A 16 -25.22 4.81 10.44
CA LEU A 16 -23.86 5.36 10.59
C LEU A 16 -22.86 4.30 11.07
N ILE A 17 -23.25 3.44 12.01
CA ILE A 17 -22.40 2.35 12.51
C ILE A 17 -22.13 1.33 11.41
N LEU A 18 -23.16 0.98 10.63
CA LEU A 18 -23.01 0.02 9.52
C LEU A 18 -22.19 0.60 8.36
N TYR A 19 -22.31 1.89 8.06
CA TYR A 19 -21.52 2.54 6.99
C TYR A 19 -20.04 2.69 7.33
N SER A 20 -19.69 2.85 8.62
CA SER A 20 -18.31 2.99 9.09
C SER A 20 -17.60 1.65 9.36
N ALA A 21 -18.33 0.53 9.32
CA ALA A 21 -17.76 -0.80 9.44
C ALA A 21 -17.06 -1.22 8.13
N SER A 22 -15.84 -0.74 7.92
CA SER A 22 -14.96 -1.33 6.90
C SER A 22 -14.38 -2.64 7.46
N PRO A 23 -14.52 -3.79 6.75
CA PRO A 23 -13.83 -5.00 7.17
C PRO A 23 -12.34 -4.78 6.96
N ALA A 24 -11.60 -4.60 8.06
CA ALA A 24 -10.14 -4.64 8.03
C ALA A 24 -9.73 -6.08 7.66
N ASN A 25 -9.61 -6.35 6.36
CA ASN A 25 -9.00 -7.58 5.89
C ASN A 25 -7.51 -7.46 6.20
N GLY A 26 -7.06 -8.21 7.22
CA GLY A 26 -5.68 -8.22 7.67
C GLY A 26 -4.79 -8.80 6.59
N ASN A 27 -4.30 -7.96 5.68
CA ASN A 27 -3.41 -8.36 4.62
C ASN A 27 -2.10 -8.85 5.26
N SER A 28 -1.78 -10.12 5.03
CA SER A 28 -0.60 -10.79 5.55
C SER A 28 0.65 -10.02 5.14
N ALA A 29 1.22 -9.26 6.08
CA ALA A 29 2.55 -8.71 5.94
C ALA A 29 3.50 -9.90 5.75
N LYS A 30 3.87 -10.16 4.50
CA LYS A 30 4.86 -11.19 4.17
C LYS A 30 6.17 -10.74 4.82
N ARG A 31 6.50 -11.34 5.96
CA ARG A 31 7.70 -10.99 6.69
C ARG A 31 8.88 -11.42 5.82
N CYS A 32 9.62 -10.45 5.31
CA CYS A 32 10.93 -10.63 4.72
C CYS A 32 11.92 -11.12 5.77
N THR A 33 11.80 -12.38 6.15
CA THR A 33 12.72 -12.98 7.09
C THR A 33 14.03 -13.27 6.38
N ASN A 34 14.96 -12.33 6.54
CA ASN A 34 16.41 -12.46 6.36
C ASN A 34 16.91 -12.73 4.95
N CYS A 35 17.09 -11.67 4.16
CA CYS A 35 18.01 -11.71 3.04
C CYS A 35 19.44 -11.49 3.53
N THR A 36 20.29 -12.50 3.38
CA THR A 36 21.72 -12.38 3.62
C THR A 36 22.41 -12.11 2.29
N CYS A 37 22.77 -10.84 2.05
CA CYS A 37 23.50 -10.43 0.86
C CYS A 37 24.92 -9.92 1.21
N PRO A 38 25.91 -10.14 0.33
CA PRO A 38 27.20 -9.50 0.44
C PRO A 38 27.06 -7.97 0.34
N ARG A 39 28.03 -7.23 0.92
CA ARG A 39 28.07 -5.75 0.93
C ARG A 39 28.87 -5.16 -0.24
N ASN A 40 29.04 -5.93 -1.31
CA ASN A 40 29.62 -5.46 -2.56
C ASN A 40 28.71 -4.43 -3.23
N ILE A 41 29.32 -3.43 -3.87
CA ILE A 41 28.62 -2.34 -4.56
C ILE A 41 28.78 -2.54 -6.07
N TRP A 42 27.77 -3.15 -6.68
CA TRP A 42 27.55 -3.26 -8.12
C TRP A 42 26.14 -2.76 -8.43
N ARG A 43 26.02 -1.45 -8.64
CA ARG A 43 24.72 -0.79 -8.76
C ARG A 43 23.90 -1.38 -9.91
N VAL A 44 22.66 -1.74 -9.63
CA VAL A 44 21.67 -2.22 -10.61
C VAL A 44 20.39 -1.39 -10.51
N CYS A 45 19.70 -1.21 -11.63
CA CYS A 45 18.42 -0.50 -11.70
C CYS A 45 17.29 -1.51 -11.93
N SER A 46 16.23 -1.45 -11.12
CA SER A 46 14.99 -2.18 -11.38
C SER A 46 14.16 -1.47 -12.46
N THR A 47 13.25 -2.21 -13.09
CA THR A 47 12.25 -1.67 -14.02
C THR A 47 11.38 -0.59 -13.38
N ASP A 48 11.24 -0.61 -12.06
CA ASP A 48 10.51 0.38 -11.27
C ASP A 48 11.32 1.67 -11.00
N GLY A 49 12.55 1.77 -11.51
CA GLY A 49 13.42 2.94 -11.33
C GLY A 49 14.15 2.99 -9.99
N ARG A 50 14.05 1.93 -9.17
CA ARG A 50 14.82 1.79 -7.91
C ARG A 50 16.24 1.32 -8.18
N MET A 51 17.22 1.93 -7.52
CA MET A 51 18.61 1.50 -7.57
C MET A 51 18.95 0.62 -6.36
N TYR A 52 19.61 -0.50 -6.60
CA TYR A 52 20.09 -1.40 -5.55
C TYR A 52 21.60 -1.47 -5.58
N SER A 53 22.21 -1.62 -4.41
CA SER A 53 23.68 -1.68 -4.29
C SER A 53 24.27 -2.93 -4.93
N ASN A 54 23.51 -4.01 -5.09
CA ASN A 54 23.88 -5.21 -5.85
C ASN A 54 22.63 -5.98 -6.30
N SER A 55 22.82 -6.96 -7.19
CA SER A 55 21.76 -7.83 -7.69
C SER A 55 21.08 -8.66 -6.60
N CYS A 56 21.82 -9.13 -5.59
CA CYS A 56 21.24 -9.89 -4.48
C CYS A 56 20.18 -9.10 -3.71
N LEU A 57 20.45 -7.82 -3.44
CA LEU A 57 19.50 -6.93 -2.78
C LEU A 57 18.26 -6.65 -3.65
N LEU A 58 18.43 -6.57 -4.96
CA LEU A 58 17.34 -6.42 -5.91
C LEU A 58 16.44 -7.68 -5.93
N ASP A 59 17.04 -8.87 -5.94
CA ASP A 59 16.29 -10.13 -5.92
C ASP A 59 15.61 -10.39 -4.57
N CYS A 60 16.24 -9.98 -3.47
CA CYS A 60 15.63 -9.99 -2.15
C CYS A 60 14.32 -9.19 -2.13
N ASP A 61 14.34 -7.97 -2.65
CA ASP A 61 13.19 -7.07 -2.68
C ASP A 61 12.02 -7.66 -3.49
N ARG A 62 12.33 -8.32 -4.62
CA ARG A 62 11.32 -9.03 -5.45
C ARG A 62 10.62 -10.17 -4.73
N ILE A 63 11.34 -10.93 -3.90
CA ILE A 63 10.78 -12.07 -3.16
C ILE A 63 9.93 -11.57 -1.98
N CYS A 64 10.29 -10.41 -1.46
CA CYS A 64 9.70 -9.72 -0.34
C CYS A 64 8.38 -9.03 -0.63
N ASP A 65 8.24 -8.51 -1.83
CA ASP A 65 7.07 -7.76 -2.28
C ASP A 65 6.32 -8.55 -3.35
N PRO A 66 5.22 -9.25 -3.02
CA PRO A 66 4.41 -9.89 -4.06
C PRO A 66 3.89 -8.87 -5.07
N ILE A 67 3.69 -7.60 -4.68
CA ILE A 67 3.33 -6.47 -5.54
C ILE A 67 3.76 -5.19 -4.81
N GLY A 68 4.96 -4.67 -5.10
CA GLY A 68 5.55 -3.40 -4.63
C GLY A 68 4.74 -2.59 -3.61
N ALA A 69 4.68 -3.06 -2.36
CA ALA A 69 3.92 -2.44 -1.28
C ALA A 69 4.76 -1.43 -0.51
N ASP A 70 5.78 -0.85 -1.16
CA ASP A 70 6.46 0.31 -0.63
C ASP A 70 5.49 1.51 -0.64
N PRO A 71 5.05 2.02 0.53
CA PRO A 71 4.06 3.10 0.59
C PRO A 71 4.59 4.40 -0.05
N THR A 72 5.91 4.56 -0.14
CA THR A 72 6.53 5.71 -0.81
C THR A 72 6.49 5.55 -2.34
N PHE A 73 6.50 4.33 -2.87
CA PHE A 73 6.32 4.08 -4.31
C PHE A 73 4.87 4.23 -4.76
N ILE A 74 3.88 3.85 -3.95
CA ILE A 74 2.46 4.07 -4.29
C ILE A 74 2.18 5.58 -4.35
N ALA A 75 2.71 6.35 -3.38
CA ALA A 75 2.64 7.81 -3.39
C ALA A 75 3.39 8.41 -4.60
N ALA A 76 4.58 7.92 -4.91
CA ALA A 76 5.35 8.37 -6.07
C ALA A 76 4.69 8.00 -7.40
N LYS A 77 4.08 6.82 -7.54
CA LYS A 77 3.33 6.38 -8.73
C LYS A 77 2.07 7.21 -8.91
N PHE A 78 1.36 7.52 -7.83
CA PHE A 78 0.23 8.46 -7.85
C PHE A 78 0.67 9.86 -8.30
N MET A 79 1.77 10.38 -7.75
CA MET A 79 2.32 11.70 -8.11
C MET A 79 2.94 11.73 -9.52
N ASN A 80 3.51 10.62 -9.99
CA ASN A 80 4.08 10.49 -11.34
C ASN A 80 3.01 10.16 -12.39
N SER A 81 1.84 9.62 -12.00
CA SER A 81 0.69 9.41 -12.89
C SER A 81 0.16 10.71 -13.49
N PHE A 82 0.42 11.86 -12.85
CA PHE A 82 0.07 13.19 -13.37
C PHE A 82 1.17 13.86 -14.20
N ARG A 83 2.41 13.31 -14.20
CA ARG A 83 3.52 13.87 -15.00
C ARG A 83 3.56 13.35 -16.45
N GLY A 84 2.64 12.47 -16.82
CA GLY A 84 2.56 11.84 -18.14
C GLY A 84 1.30 12.15 -18.95
N ALA A 85 0.41 13.03 -18.49
CA ALA A 85 -0.72 13.48 -19.31
C ALA A 85 -0.24 14.52 -20.33
N ARG A 86 0.26 14.06 -21.49
CA ARG A 86 0.25 14.87 -22.70
C ARG A 86 -1.23 15.04 -23.06
N ILE A 87 -1.74 16.26 -22.94
CA ILE A 87 -2.99 16.65 -23.58
C ILE A 87 -2.60 16.87 -25.05
N GLU A 88 -2.92 15.90 -25.90
CA GLU A 88 -3.25 16.18 -27.31
C GLU A 88 -4.77 16.30 -27.41
#